data_AF-A0A959NLN3-F1
#
_entry.id   AF-A0A959NLN3-F1
#
_cell.length_a   1.000
_cell.length_b   1.000
_cell.length_c   1.000
_cell.angle_alpha   90.00
_cell.angle_beta   90.00
_cell.angle_gamma   90.00
#
_symmetry.space_group_name_H-M   'P 1'
#
loop_
_entity.id
_entity.type
_entity.pdbx_description
1 polymer ?
#
loop_
_entity_poly.entity_id
_entity_poly.type
_entity_poly.pdbx_seq_one_letter_code
_entity_poly.pdbx_strand_id
1 'polypeptide(L)'
;MKLVKNAAGRFVPTSVNGEKQVPFKGVNKHKPIGNKVSPKISSCIDFPSDGNKIVKNLREALKKAGLKNGMTISTHHHLRNGDVVTNMLFDTIKSMGVKNIRWFPSASFPCHEHLIKYLDDGTIHHIEGSMNGPLGRYTSKGKMKGTSVLRSHGGRYHSIQDGEVKVDIAVIAAPTADPFGNATGDRGPSACGLLGFALADSQYADKVIVVTDNLIPFPCIPWQIQGNNVDHVVQVKSLGDPSKIVSGTTEVTKSPDRLLIAEYIAQFVEDAGILKDGFSFQAGAGGTTLAFALFLKEKMKAKGIKARFVRGGSTKYLVEMLEEGLTDYILDGQTFDLEGVRSMRENANHVNTSPFTSYNFHGKGNFASMLDTVVLGATEVDINFNANVVSHSDGYLLHGIGGWQNCLFSKCTILAIPSF
;
A
#
# COMPACT_ATOMS: atom_id res chain seq x y z
N MET A 1 25.99 -1.88 -16.95
CA MET A 1 24.56 -2.26 -17.01
C MET A 1 24.09 -2.13 -18.46
N LYS A 2 23.54 -3.19 -19.07
CA LYS A 2 23.04 -3.13 -20.45
C LYS A 2 21.69 -2.42 -20.47
N LEU A 3 21.55 -1.39 -21.31
CA LEU A 3 20.30 -0.64 -21.50
C LEU A 3 19.65 -1.01 -22.84
N VAL A 4 18.32 -0.98 -22.89
CA VAL A 4 17.52 -1.15 -24.10
C VAL A 4 16.41 -0.12 -24.14
N LYS A 5 16.01 0.30 -25.35
CA LYS A 5 14.89 1.22 -25.54
C LYS A 5 13.57 0.44 -25.39
N ASN A 6 12.70 0.86 -24.47
CA ASN A 6 11.38 0.26 -24.27
C ASN A 6 10.34 0.83 -25.26
N ALA A 7 9.10 0.34 -25.23
CA ALA A 7 8.03 0.80 -26.10
C ALA A 7 7.58 2.26 -25.87
N ALA A 8 7.93 2.85 -24.72
CA ALA A 8 7.74 4.28 -24.43
C ALA A 8 8.95 5.14 -24.86
N GLY A 9 9.92 4.55 -25.58
CA GLY A 9 11.10 5.26 -26.06
C GLY A 9 12.19 5.52 -25.01
N ARG A 10 12.07 4.97 -23.80
CA ARG A 10 13.01 5.19 -22.69
C ARG A 10 14.08 4.11 -22.64
N PHE A 11 15.33 4.48 -22.36
CA PHE A 11 16.41 3.52 -22.11
C PHE A 11 16.29 2.97 -20.69
N VAL A 12 16.10 1.65 -20.57
CA VAL A 12 15.91 0.95 -19.31
C VAL A 12 16.86 -0.23 -19.18
N PRO A 13 17.26 -0.62 -17.97
CA PRO A 13 18.16 -1.75 -17.77
C PRO A 13 17.50 -3.08 -18.07
N THR A 14 18.27 -4.02 -18.62
CA THR A 14 17.80 -5.41 -18.83
C THR A 14 18.02 -6.31 -17.61
N SER A 15 18.77 -5.84 -16.62
CA SER A 15 18.95 -6.51 -15.34
C SER A 15 19.23 -5.49 -14.23
N VAL A 16 18.67 -5.73 -13.05
CA VAL A 16 18.82 -4.93 -11.84
C VAL A 16 19.05 -5.90 -10.68
N ASN A 17 20.04 -5.64 -9.82
CA ASN A 17 20.39 -6.51 -8.68
C ASN A 17 20.66 -7.99 -9.05
N GLY A 18 21.10 -8.26 -10.29
CA GLY A 18 21.28 -9.63 -10.79
C GLY A 18 20.00 -10.30 -11.29
N GLU A 19 18.84 -9.68 -11.12
CA GLU A 19 17.56 -10.16 -11.62
C GLU A 19 17.29 -9.60 -13.03
N LYS A 20 16.69 -10.42 -13.90
CA LYS A 20 16.33 -10.00 -15.26
C LYS A 20 15.11 -9.06 -15.21
N GLN A 21 15.18 -7.97 -15.95
CA GLN A 21 14.08 -7.01 -16.05
C GLN A 21 13.38 -7.15 -17.41
N VAL A 22 12.07 -6.92 -17.42
CA VAL A 22 11.26 -6.92 -18.63
C VAL A 22 10.96 -5.47 -19.02
N PRO A 23 11.57 -4.94 -20.09
CA PRO A 23 11.23 -3.61 -20.60
C PRO A 23 9.75 -3.53 -20.96
N PHE A 24 9.14 -2.37 -20.69
CA PHE A 24 7.76 -2.10 -21.08
C PHE A 24 7.56 -2.38 -22.57
N LYS A 25 6.62 -3.29 -22.88
CA LYS A 25 6.35 -3.77 -24.24
C LYS A 25 5.24 -3.00 -24.97
N GLY A 26 4.62 -2.04 -24.31
CA GLY A 26 3.39 -1.38 -24.77
C GLY A 26 2.17 -1.88 -24.01
N VAL A 27 1.08 -1.10 -24.09
CA VAL A 27 -0.19 -1.39 -23.42
C VAL A 27 -0.72 -2.75 -23.87
N ASN A 28 -1.09 -3.61 -22.92
CA ASN A 28 -1.61 -4.97 -23.15
C ASN A 28 -0.70 -5.94 -23.94
N LYS A 29 0.60 -5.61 -24.10
CA LYS A 29 1.57 -6.46 -24.80
C LYS A 29 2.32 -7.45 -23.89
N HIS A 30 2.25 -7.26 -22.58
CA HIS A 30 2.72 -8.23 -21.60
C HIS A 30 1.51 -9.03 -21.09
N LYS A 31 1.57 -10.36 -21.24
CA LYS A 31 0.62 -11.29 -20.64
C LYS A 31 1.43 -12.30 -19.83
N PRO A 32 1.18 -12.46 -18.52
CA PRO A 32 1.88 -13.45 -17.72
C PRO A 32 1.51 -14.86 -18.19
N ILE A 33 2.49 -15.77 -18.15
CA ILE A 33 2.31 -17.21 -18.39
C ILE A 33 3.01 -17.94 -17.25
N GLY A 34 2.36 -18.94 -16.67
CA GLY A 34 2.91 -19.73 -15.57
C GLY A 34 1.88 -19.97 -14.47
N ASN A 35 2.38 -20.50 -13.35
CA ASN A 35 1.59 -20.70 -12.14
C ASN A 35 1.97 -19.66 -11.10
N LYS A 36 1.01 -19.30 -10.24
CA LYS A 36 1.31 -18.53 -9.03
C LYS A 36 2.25 -19.36 -8.15
N VAL A 37 3.14 -18.68 -7.43
CA VAL A 37 3.93 -19.32 -6.39
C VAL A 37 2.99 -19.80 -5.28
N SER A 38 3.32 -20.94 -4.68
CA SER A 38 2.64 -21.44 -3.49
C SER A 38 3.66 -21.57 -2.36
N PRO A 39 3.32 -21.15 -1.13
CA PRO A 39 4.14 -21.47 0.03
C PRO A 39 4.36 -22.98 0.15
N LYS A 40 5.37 -23.35 0.95
CA LYS A 40 5.58 -24.76 1.30
C LYS A 40 4.34 -25.28 2.03
N ILE A 41 4.01 -26.54 1.78
CA ILE A 41 2.95 -27.23 2.52
C ILE A 41 3.38 -27.33 3.98
N SER A 42 2.55 -26.78 4.87
CA SER A 42 2.70 -26.87 6.32
C SER A 42 1.75 -27.92 6.87
N SER A 43 2.13 -28.60 7.95
CA SER A 43 1.27 -29.52 8.69
C SER A 43 0.93 -28.96 10.06
N CYS A 44 -0.31 -29.10 10.51
CA CYS A 44 -0.71 -28.65 11.84
C CYS A 44 0.02 -29.40 12.97
N ILE A 45 0.62 -30.56 12.69
CA ILE A 45 1.47 -31.29 13.65
C ILE A 45 2.74 -30.52 14.02
N ASP A 46 3.20 -29.61 13.16
CA ASP A 46 4.38 -28.78 13.40
C ASP A 46 4.06 -27.53 14.25
N PHE A 47 2.80 -27.36 14.65
CA PHE A 47 2.30 -26.23 15.44
C PHE A 47 1.68 -26.69 16.76
N PRO A 48 1.60 -25.81 17.78
CA PRO A 48 0.94 -26.14 19.04
C PRO A 48 -0.51 -26.59 18.84
N SER A 49 -0.89 -27.70 19.47
CA SER A 49 -2.21 -28.32 19.31
C SER A 49 -3.36 -27.47 19.86
N ASP A 50 -3.06 -26.53 20.77
CA ASP A 50 -3.99 -25.53 21.30
C ASP A 50 -4.10 -24.28 20.39
N GLY A 51 -3.37 -24.25 19.27
CA GLY A 51 -3.34 -23.14 18.33
C GLY A 51 -2.55 -21.93 18.81
N ASN A 52 -1.87 -21.98 19.96
CA ASN A 52 -1.16 -20.84 20.52
C ASN A 52 0.22 -20.66 19.88
N LYS A 53 0.33 -19.74 18.91
CA LYS A 53 1.57 -19.44 18.20
C LYS A 53 2.36 -18.28 18.80
N ILE A 54 2.04 -17.88 20.04
CA ILE A 54 2.71 -16.75 20.70
C ILE A 54 4.16 -17.12 21.02
N VAL A 55 5.07 -16.19 20.76
CA VAL A 55 6.48 -16.27 21.14
C VAL A 55 6.89 -15.02 21.91
N LYS A 56 7.98 -15.11 22.69
CA LYS A 56 8.31 -14.10 23.72
C LYS A 56 8.53 -12.70 23.16
N ASN A 57 9.16 -12.59 21.99
CA ASN A 57 9.53 -11.33 21.37
C ASN A 57 9.92 -11.53 19.89
N LEU A 58 10.13 -10.41 19.20
CA LEU A 58 10.49 -10.40 17.78
C LEU A 58 11.81 -11.12 17.49
N ARG A 59 12.80 -11.07 18.40
CA ARG A 59 14.06 -11.81 18.24
C ARG A 59 13.83 -13.32 18.21
N GLU A 60 12.98 -13.85 19.09
CA GLU A 60 12.63 -15.27 19.09
C GLU A 60 11.87 -15.67 17.83
N ALA A 61 10.88 -14.85 17.42
CA ALA A 61 10.12 -15.07 16.19
C ALA A 61 11.02 -15.13 14.96
N LEU A 62 11.93 -14.17 14.80
CA LEU A 62 12.89 -14.12 13.68
C LEU A 62 13.86 -15.32 13.70
N LYS A 63 14.31 -15.75 14.88
CA LYS A 63 15.16 -16.94 15.03
C LYS A 63 14.40 -18.21 14.59
N LYS A 64 13.17 -18.39 15.06
CA LYS A 64 12.31 -19.54 14.68
C LYS A 64 11.91 -19.52 13.21
N ALA A 65 11.74 -18.33 12.63
CA ALA A 65 11.53 -18.13 11.20
C ALA A 65 12.79 -18.38 10.34
N GLY A 66 13.94 -18.66 10.96
CA GLY A 66 15.18 -19.03 10.24
C GLY A 66 15.91 -17.84 9.61
N LEU A 67 15.80 -16.65 10.20
CA LEU A 67 16.48 -15.44 9.72
C LEU A 67 17.97 -15.68 9.47
N LYS A 68 18.44 -15.30 8.27
CA LYS A 68 19.85 -15.37 7.86
C LYS A 68 20.21 -14.25 6.89
N ASN A 69 21.52 -14.10 6.63
CA ASN A 69 22.02 -13.09 5.69
C ASN A 69 21.43 -13.27 4.29
N GLY A 70 21.20 -12.16 3.59
CA GLY A 70 20.75 -12.18 2.19
C GLY A 70 19.26 -12.44 1.97
N MET A 71 18.47 -12.60 3.04
CA MET A 71 17.02 -12.82 2.94
C MET A 71 16.27 -11.56 2.49
N THR A 72 15.10 -11.78 1.92
CA THR A 72 14.10 -10.74 1.66
C THR A 72 13.10 -10.69 2.80
N ILE A 73 12.97 -9.53 3.45
CA ILE A 73 12.01 -9.30 4.54
C ILE A 73 11.00 -8.25 4.11
N SER A 74 9.71 -8.57 4.20
CA SER A 74 8.64 -7.66 3.81
C SER A 74 7.91 -7.06 5.00
N THR A 75 7.44 -5.82 4.81
CA THR A 75 6.57 -5.11 5.76
C THR A 75 5.45 -4.37 5.02
N HIS A 76 4.40 -4.01 5.75
CA HIS A 76 3.31 -3.18 5.22
C HIS A 76 3.32 -1.77 5.82
N HIS A 77 2.51 -0.86 5.27
CA HIS A 77 2.61 0.56 5.59
C HIS A 77 1.28 1.20 6.07
N HIS A 78 0.32 0.41 6.55
CA HIS A 78 -0.97 0.96 6.99
C HIS A 78 -0.83 1.92 8.18
N LEU A 79 0.20 1.74 9.02
CA LEU A 79 0.52 2.65 10.14
C LEU A 79 1.18 3.97 9.69
N ARG A 80 1.60 4.09 8.42
CA ARG A 80 2.21 5.28 7.82
C ARG A 80 3.37 5.85 8.68
N ASN A 81 3.29 7.11 9.10
CA ASN A 81 4.29 7.77 9.95
C ASN A 81 4.26 7.30 11.41
N GLY A 82 3.22 6.57 11.81
CA GLY A 82 3.11 5.96 13.13
C GLY A 82 3.94 4.69 13.28
N ASP A 83 4.42 4.06 12.19
CA ASP A 83 5.07 2.76 12.25
C ASP A 83 6.38 2.78 13.07
N VAL A 84 6.38 2.08 14.21
CA VAL A 84 7.60 1.80 14.98
C VAL A 84 8.05 0.34 14.85
N VAL A 85 7.20 -0.54 14.29
CA VAL A 85 7.47 -1.98 14.15
C VAL A 85 8.61 -2.22 13.18
N THR A 86 8.63 -1.50 12.05
CA THR A 86 9.72 -1.61 11.07
C THR A 86 11.06 -1.18 11.68
N ASN A 87 11.10 -0.12 12.49
CA ASN A 87 12.32 0.30 13.18
C ASN A 87 12.80 -0.76 14.19
N MET A 88 11.87 -1.26 15.01
CA MET A 88 12.13 -2.34 15.98
C MET A 88 12.64 -3.63 15.30
N LEU A 89 12.10 -3.96 14.12
CA LEU A 89 12.52 -5.09 13.30
C LEU A 89 14.00 -4.98 12.92
N PHE A 90 14.43 -3.86 12.36
CA PHE A 90 15.81 -3.71 11.93
C PHE A 90 16.79 -3.48 13.08
N ASP A 91 16.37 -2.87 14.19
CA ASP A 91 17.14 -2.88 15.45
C ASP A 91 17.40 -4.32 15.92
N THR A 92 16.37 -5.18 15.83
CA THR A 92 16.46 -6.60 16.20
C THR A 92 17.37 -7.38 15.24
N ILE A 93 17.20 -7.23 13.92
CA ILE A 93 18.05 -7.87 12.90
C ILE A 93 19.51 -7.46 13.08
N LYS A 94 19.78 -6.16 13.29
CA LYS A 94 21.12 -5.64 13.55
C LYS A 94 21.75 -6.30 14.77
N SER A 95 21.01 -6.34 15.88
CA SER A 95 21.50 -6.92 17.15
C SER A 95 21.61 -8.45 17.12
N MET A 96 21.11 -9.11 16.07
CA MET A 96 21.35 -10.52 15.77
C MET A 96 22.57 -10.72 14.85
N GLY A 97 23.23 -9.64 14.40
CA GLY A 97 24.41 -9.70 13.53
C GLY A 97 24.10 -10.07 12.08
N VAL A 98 22.82 -10.05 11.68
CA VAL A 98 22.38 -10.41 10.34
C VAL A 98 22.57 -9.23 9.38
N LYS A 99 23.01 -9.52 8.15
CA LYS A 99 23.39 -8.52 7.14
C LYS A 99 22.82 -8.85 5.76
N ASN A 100 22.94 -7.88 4.86
CA ASN A 100 22.55 -7.98 3.45
C ASN A 100 21.06 -8.28 3.25
N ILE A 101 20.19 -7.78 4.12
CA ILE A 101 18.74 -7.95 3.97
C ILE A 101 18.23 -7.09 2.81
N ARG A 102 17.44 -7.66 1.91
CA ARG A 102 16.57 -6.88 1.01
C ARG A 102 15.32 -6.51 1.79
N TRP A 103 15.13 -5.22 2.07
CA TRP A 103 13.89 -4.77 2.66
C TRP A 103 12.84 -4.55 1.56
N PHE A 104 11.70 -5.24 1.69
CA PHE A 104 10.61 -5.23 0.71
C PHE A 104 9.30 -4.64 1.26
N PRO A 105 9.29 -3.35 1.65
CA PRO A 105 8.09 -2.72 2.16
C PRO A 105 7.06 -2.50 1.05
N SER A 106 5.78 -2.46 1.42
CA SER A 106 4.78 -1.88 0.50
C SER A 106 4.96 -0.37 0.31
N ALA A 107 5.35 0.35 1.36
CA ALA A 107 5.93 1.69 1.28
C ALA A 107 6.76 2.03 2.53
N SER A 108 7.72 2.95 2.42
CA SER A 108 8.42 3.55 3.56
C SER A 108 7.94 4.99 3.82
N PHE A 109 8.10 5.48 5.05
CA PHE A 109 7.70 6.82 5.50
C PHE A 109 8.86 7.53 6.22
N PRO A 110 8.78 8.86 6.46
CA PRO A 110 9.80 9.60 7.20
C PRO A 110 10.17 9.01 8.57
N CYS A 111 9.24 8.35 9.28
CA CYS A 111 9.55 7.65 10.54
C CYS A 111 10.64 6.56 10.40
N HIS A 112 10.92 6.10 9.18
CA HIS A 112 11.94 5.10 8.87
C HIS A 112 13.32 5.71 8.56
N GLU A 113 13.52 7.01 8.76
CA GLU A 113 14.83 7.67 8.59
C GLU A 113 15.94 6.99 9.42
N HIS A 114 15.59 6.51 10.61
CA HIS A 114 16.48 5.74 11.50
C HIS A 114 17.14 4.54 10.82
N LEU A 115 16.53 3.98 9.77
CA LEU A 115 17.07 2.84 9.03
C LEU A 115 18.27 3.19 8.13
N ILE A 116 18.56 4.48 7.92
CA ILE A 116 19.71 4.92 7.10
C ILE A 116 21.02 4.32 7.61
N LYS A 117 21.24 4.29 8.94
CA LYS A 117 22.44 3.68 9.53
C LYS A 117 22.58 2.19 9.20
N TYR A 118 21.48 1.49 8.96
CA TYR A 118 21.45 0.09 8.58
C TYR A 118 21.68 -0.14 7.10
N LEU A 119 21.39 0.86 6.26
CA LEU A 119 21.86 0.89 4.87
C LEU A 119 23.38 1.12 4.84
N ASP A 120 23.88 2.07 5.64
CA ASP A 120 25.30 2.41 5.70
C ASP A 120 26.16 1.24 6.20
N ASP A 121 25.73 0.53 7.25
CA ASP A 121 26.50 -0.57 7.84
C ASP A 121 26.32 -1.94 7.14
N GLY A 122 25.42 -1.99 6.14
CA GLY A 122 25.12 -3.17 5.34
C GLY A 122 24.20 -4.19 6.00
N THR A 123 23.54 -3.86 7.11
CA THR A 123 22.43 -4.67 7.66
C THR A 123 21.32 -4.79 6.63
N ILE A 124 20.93 -3.67 6.02
CA ILE A 124 20.06 -3.58 4.86
C ILE A 124 20.94 -3.39 3.62
N HIS A 125 20.79 -4.25 2.62
CA HIS A 125 21.51 -4.12 1.35
C HIS A 125 20.90 -3.02 0.47
N HIS A 126 19.58 -3.08 0.31
CA HIS A 126 18.78 -2.17 -0.50
C HIS A 126 17.30 -2.30 -0.15
N ILE A 127 16.53 -1.32 -0.60
CA ILE A 127 15.08 -1.27 -0.46
C ILE A 127 14.45 -1.42 -1.84
N GLU A 128 13.46 -2.30 -1.93
CA GLU A 128 12.58 -2.38 -3.09
C GLU A 128 11.13 -2.23 -2.64
N GLY A 129 10.47 -1.19 -3.13
CA GLY A 129 9.18 -0.75 -2.62
C GLY A 129 9.03 0.75 -2.78
N SER A 130 7.85 1.26 -2.52
CA SER A 130 7.61 2.71 -2.58
C SER A 130 8.40 3.42 -1.47
N MET A 131 9.15 4.48 -1.80
CA MET A 131 9.89 5.26 -0.81
C MET A 131 9.53 6.74 -0.92
N ASN A 132 9.66 7.46 0.17
CA ASN A 132 9.48 8.91 0.22
C ASN A 132 10.48 9.52 1.22
N GLY A 133 10.58 10.85 1.22
CA GLY A 133 11.31 11.58 2.24
C GLY A 133 12.79 11.16 2.37
N PRO A 134 13.31 10.98 3.60
CA PRO A 134 14.73 10.70 3.85
C PRO A 134 15.29 9.48 3.11
N LEU A 135 14.55 8.36 3.07
CA LEU A 135 14.99 7.14 2.39
C LEU A 135 14.99 7.29 0.87
N GLY A 136 14.02 8.02 0.32
CA GLY A 136 14.01 8.34 -1.10
C GLY A 136 15.16 9.27 -1.51
N ARG A 137 15.48 10.27 -0.67
CA ARG A 137 16.67 11.12 -0.85
C ARG A 137 17.97 10.31 -0.75
N TYR A 138 18.08 9.40 0.22
CA TYR A 138 19.23 8.51 0.36
C TYR A 138 19.43 7.64 -0.88
N THR A 139 18.34 7.06 -1.39
CA THR A 139 18.31 6.27 -2.64
C THR A 139 18.83 7.08 -3.82
N SER A 140 18.32 8.30 -3.98
CA SER A 140 18.65 9.17 -5.11
C SER A 140 20.11 9.63 -5.10
N LYS A 141 20.74 9.66 -3.93
CA LYS A 141 22.18 9.92 -3.78
C LYS A 141 23.05 8.70 -4.11
N GLY A 142 22.47 7.59 -4.55
CA GLY A 142 23.20 6.39 -4.97
C GLY A 142 23.90 5.66 -3.83
N LYS A 143 23.44 5.82 -2.59
CA LYS A 143 24.13 5.30 -1.40
C LYS A 143 23.80 3.85 -1.04
N MET A 144 22.76 3.27 -1.63
CA MET A 144 22.44 1.85 -1.40
C MET A 144 23.43 0.92 -2.11
N LYS A 145 23.70 -0.25 -1.52
CA LYS A 145 24.55 -1.26 -2.16
C LYS A 145 23.91 -1.86 -3.41
N GLY A 146 22.58 -2.00 -3.39
CA GLY A 146 21.77 -2.40 -4.53
C GLY A 146 21.01 -1.21 -5.15
N THR A 147 20.47 -1.44 -6.35
CA THR A 147 19.57 -0.49 -7.01
C THR A 147 18.16 -0.66 -6.46
N SER A 148 17.47 0.43 -6.16
CA SER A 148 16.06 0.33 -5.77
C SER A 148 15.17 -0.04 -6.96
N VAL A 149 14.10 -0.77 -6.69
CA VAL A 149 13.03 -1.04 -7.64
C VAL A 149 11.72 -0.56 -7.04
N LEU A 150 11.09 0.42 -7.70
CA LEU A 150 9.76 0.90 -7.36
C LEU A 150 8.71 0.03 -8.06
N ARG A 151 7.69 -0.38 -7.32
CA ARG A 151 6.53 -1.09 -7.84
C ARG A 151 5.28 -0.39 -7.35
N SER A 152 4.27 -0.27 -8.21
CA SER A 152 2.96 0.17 -7.73
C SER A 152 2.32 -0.86 -6.80
N HIS A 153 1.21 -0.53 -6.17
CA HIS A 153 0.52 -1.46 -5.29
C HIS A 153 0.13 -2.78 -5.98
N GLY A 154 -0.46 -2.71 -7.18
CA GLY A 154 -0.70 -3.89 -8.01
C GLY A 154 0.60 -4.57 -8.42
N GLY A 155 1.58 -3.77 -8.85
CA GLY A 155 2.96 -4.15 -9.18
C GLY A 155 3.60 -5.09 -8.15
N ARG A 156 3.59 -4.64 -6.90
CA ARG A 156 4.13 -5.37 -5.77
C ARG A 156 3.38 -6.66 -5.53
N TYR A 157 2.05 -6.62 -5.53
CA TYR A 157 1.23 -7.80 -5.27
C TYR A 157 1.57 -8.93 -6.24
N HIS A 158 1.58 -8.65 -7.55
CA HIS A 158 1.87 -9.70 -8.53
C HIS A 158 3.35 -10.10 -8.54
N SER A 159 4.28 -9.21 -8.22
CA SER A 159 5.70 -9.59 -8.10
C SER A 159 5.94 -10.66 -7.01
N ILE A 160 5.19 -10.61 -5.90
CA ILE A 160 5.20 -11.67 -4.88
C ILE A 160 4.45 -12.90 -5.40
N GLN A 161 3.22 -12.72 -5.87
CA GLN A 161 2.33 -13.79 -6.33
C GLN A 161 2.97 -14.68 -7.40
N ASP A 162 3.73 -14.09 -8.32
CA ASP A 162 4.28 -14.79 -9.48
C ASP A 162 5.72 -15.26 -9.25
N GLY A 163 6.26 -15.03 -8.05
CA GLY A 163 7.61 -15.46 -7.67
C GLY A 163 8.75 -14.62 -8.27
N GLU A 164 8.46 -13.44 -8.84
CA GLU A 164 9.50 -12.47 -9.20
C GLU A 164 10.28 -12.04 -7.95
N VAL A 165 9.56 -11.82 -6.84
CA VAL A 165 10.13 -11.52 -5.53
C VAL A 165 9.71 -12.59 -4.54
N LYS A 166 10.67 -13.41 -4.14
CA LYS A 166 10.48 -14.33 -3.02
C LYS A 166 10.65 -13.59 -1.70
N VAL A 167 9.62 -13.59 -0.87
CA VAL A 167 9.68 -13.09 0.51
C VAL A 167 10.01 -14.24 1.44
N ASP A 168 11.14 -14.18 2.14
CA ASP A 168 11.53 -15.21 3.09
C ASP A 168 10.78 -15.05 4.43
N ILE A 169 10.66 -13.81 4.91
CA ILE A 169 9.95 -13.49 6.16
C ILE A 169 9.07 -12.25 5.94
N ALA A 170 7.77 -12.37 6.20
CA ALA A 170 6.86 -11.24 6.32
C ALA A 170 6.66 -10.87 7.79
N VAL A 171 6.80 -9.58 8.10
CA VAL A 171 6.46 -9.03 9.43
C VAL A 171 5.27 -8.11 9.30
N ILE A 172 4.14 -8.53 9.87
CA ILE A 172 2.85 -7.86 9.76
C ILE A 172 2.50 -7.21 11.09
N ALA A 173 2.56 -5.89 11.16
CA ALA A 173 1.97 -5.13 12.26
C ALA A 173 0.44 -5.24 12.22
N ALA A 174 -0.18 -5.77 13.27
CA ALA A 174 -1.62 -5.98 13.36
C ALA A 174 -2.17 -5.33 14.63
N PRO A 175 -2.93 -4.23 14.51
CA PRO A 175 -3.53 -3.54 15.65
C PRO A 175 -4.32 -4.41 16.61
N THR A 176 -4.89 -5.53 16.16
CA THR A 176 -5.44 -6.59 17.02
C THR A 176 -5.16 -7.96 16.42
N ALA A 177 -4.76 -8.92 17.25
CA ALA A 177 -4.60 -10.32 16.84
C ALA A 177 -4.98 -11.29 17.97
N ASP A 178 -5.21 -12.56 17.63
CA ASP A 178 -5.37 -13.66 18.60
C ASP A 178 -4.13 -14.59 18.63
N PRO A 179 -4.03 -15.54 19.57
CA PRO A 179 -2.90 -16.47 19.65
C PRO A 179 -2.73 -17.37 18.41
N PHE A 180 -3.79 -17.59 17.63
CA PHE A 180 -3.76 -18.40 16.41
C PHE A 180 -3.17 -17.64 15.21
N GLY A 181 -3.13 -16.31 15.31
CA GLY A 181 -2.60 -15.40 14.30
C GLY A 181 -3.68 -14.76 13.43
N ASN A 182 -4.97 -14.94 13.73
CA ASN A 182 -5.98 -14.14 13.06
C ASN A 182 -5.82 -12.68 13.47
N ALA A 183 -5.87 -11.77 12.50
CA ALA A 183 -5.55 -10.37 12.72
C ALA A 183 -6.42 -9.41 11.93
N THR A 184 -6.65 -8.23 12.51
CA THR A 184 -7.39 -7.11 11.92
C THR A 184 -6.75 -5.76 12.24
N GLY A 185 -6.98 -4.78 11.36
CA GLY A 185 -6.54 -3.39 11.52
C GLY A 185 -7.58 -2.42 12.08
N ASP A 186 -8.84 -2.82 12.19
CA ASP A 186 -9.99 -1.92 12.42
C ASP A 186 -10.25 -1.59 13.89
N ARG A 187 -9.46 -2.16 14.81
CA ARG A 187 -9.60 -2.00 16.26
C ARG A 187 -8.26 -2.19 16.99
N GLY A 188 -8.25 -1.82 18.26
CA GLY A 188 -7.06 -1.84 19.12
C GLY A 188 -6.41 -0.45 19.23
N PRO A 189 -5.39 -0.31 20.11
CA PRO A 189 -4.75 0.98 20.40
C PRO A 189 -4.11 1.63 19.18
N SER A 190 -3.60 0.83 18.24
CA SER A 190 -2.94 1.31 17.02
C SER A 190 -3.79 1.09 15.76
N ALA A 191 -5.13 1.13 15.87
CA ALA A 191 -6.02 0.85 14.75
C ALA A 191 -5.70 1.69 13.50
N CYS A 192 -5.64 1.04 12.34
CA CYS A 192 -5.31 1.62 11.03
C CYS A 192 -6.32 1.28 9.93
N GLY A 193 -7.47 0.67 10.30
CA GLY A 193 -8.55 0.30 9.40
C GLY A 193 -8.36 -1.10 8.82
N LEU A 194 -7.64 -1.20 7.69
CA LEU A 194 -7.44 -2.48 7.01
C LEU A 194 -5.97 -2.91 6.93
N LEU A 195 -5.75 -4.19 6.62
CA LEU A 195 -4.44 -4.81 6.39
C LEU A 195 -4.24 -5.27 4.95
N GLY A 196 -4.92 -4.65 3.97
CA GLY A 196 -4.98 -5.10 2.57
C GLY A 196 -3.63 -5.19 1.85
N PHE A 197 -2.66 -4.31 2.15
CA PHE A 197 -1.31 -4.40 1.57
C PHE A 197 -0.49 -5.61 2.07
N ALA A 198 -0.81 -6.16 3.25
CA ALA A 198 -0.15 -7.32 3.82
C ALA A 198 -0.73 -8.65 3.32
N LEU A 199 -1.78 -8.62 2.48
CA LEU A 199 -2.42 -9.84 2.01
C LEU A 199 -1.45 -10.74 1.23
N ALA A 200 -0.72 -10.19 0.26
CA ALA A 200 0.28 -10.96 -0.49
C ALA A 200 1.39 -11.50 0.43
N ASP A 201 1.87 -10.68 1.35
CA ASP A 201 2.86 -11.04 2.34
C ASP A 201 2.40 -12.26 3.16
N SER A 202 1.16 -12.25 3.64
CA SER A 202 0.60 -13.39 4.37
C SER A 202 0.41 -14.63 3.50
N GLN A 203 0.03 -14.47 2.23
CA GLN A 203 -0.33 -15.60 1.37
C GLN A 203 0.87 -16.31 0.75
N TYR A 204 2.00 -15.61 0.58
CA TYR A 204 3.10 -16.09 -0.27
C TYR A 204 4.48 -16.03 0.38
N ALA A 205 4.66 -15.41 1.55
CA ALA A 205 5.94 -15.47 2.25
C ALA A 205 6.22 -16.89 2.78
N ASP A 206 7.49 -17.27 2.84
CA ASP A 206 7.88 -18.57 3.41
C ASP A 206 7.56 -18.66 4.91
N LYS A 207 7.68 -17.54 5.63
CA LYS A 207 7.36 -17.38 7.05
C LYS A 207 6.64 -16.07 7.33
N VAL A 208 5.65 -16.09 8.20
CA VAL A 208 4.85 -14.91 8.58
C VAL A 208 4.82 -14.73 10.09
N ILE A 209 5.20 -13.52 10.51
CA ILE A 209 5.17 -13.09 11.90
C ILE A 209 4.14 -11.97 12.02
N VAL A 210 3.13 -12.17 12.87
CA VAL A 210 2.21 -11.10 13.27
C VAL A 210 2.73 -10.43 14.54
N VAL A 211 2.82 -9.11 14.53
CA VAL A 211 3.22 -8.29 15.68
C VAL A 211 2.01 -7.45 16.10
N THR A 212 1.55 -7.56 17.35
CA THR A 212 0.34 -6.87 17.84
C THR A 212 0.58 -6.16 19.17
N ASP A 213 -0.09 -5.05 19.40
CA ASP A 213 -0.19 -4.39 20.71
C ASP A 213 -1.55 -4.60 21.40
N ASN A 214 -2.43 -5.41 20.80
CA ASN A 214 -3.72 -5.79 21.36
C ASN A 214 -4.00 -7.28 21.10
N LEU A 215 -3.33 -8.12 21.88
CA LEU A 215 -3.60 -9.55 21.87
C LEU A 215 -4.92 -9.82 22.59
N ILE A 216 -5.88 -10.45 21.90
CA ILE A 216 -7.19 -10.80 22.45
C ILE A 216 -7.40 -12.32 22.43
N PRO A 217 -8.34 -12.87 23.23
CA PRO A 217 -8.71 -14.28 23.12
C PRO A 217 -9.22 -14.63 21.72
N PHE A 218 -9.02 -15.88 21.31
CA PHE A 218 -9.59 -16.41 20.07
C PHE A 218 -11.14 -16.42 20.14
N PRO A 219 -11.85 -16.05 19.06
CA PRO A 219 -11.35 -15.59 17.76
C PRO A 219 -11.23 -14.06 17.64
N CYS A 220 -10.15 -13.57 17.04
CA CYS A 220 -10.07 -12.19 16.54
C CYS A 220 -10.83 -12.08 15.23
N ILE A 221 -11.86 -11.21 15.14
CA ILE A 221 -12.65 -11.00 13.92
C ILE A 221 -12.75 -9.51 13.57
N PRO A 222 -12.78 -9.14 12.26
CA PRO A 222 -12.73 -10.01 11.08
C PRO A 222 -11.32 -10.54 10.75
N TRP A 223 -11.23 -11.62 9.98
CA TRP A 223 -9.94 -12.20 9.54
C TRP A 223 -9.39 -11.48 8.31
N GLN A 224 -8.89 -10.25 8.48
CA GLN A 224 -8.21 -9.56 7.40
C GLN A 224 -6.89 -10.27 7.03
N ILE A 225 -6.21 -10.83 8.03
CA ILE A 225 -5.14 -11.83 7.90
C ILE A 225 -5.60 -13.10 8.61
N GLN A 226 -5.51 -14.24 7.94
CA GLN A 226 -5.93 -15.53 8.48
C GLN A 226 -4.78 -16.19 9.23
N GLY A 227 -5.07 -16.77 10.40
CA GLY A 227 -4.05 -17.42 11.23
C GLY A 227 -3.37 -18.62 10.56
N ASN A 228 -4.00 -19.27 9.59
CA ASN A 228 -3.37 -20.34 8.79
C ASN A 228 -2.18 -19.86 7.97
N ASN A 229 -2.09 -18.57 7.69
CA ASN A 229 -0.95 -17.97 7.01
C ASN A 229 0.17 -17.61 8.00
N VAL A 230 -0.05 -17.69 9.32
CA VAL A 230 0.82 -17.13 10.35
C VAL A 230 1.59 -18.23 11.07
N ASP A 231 2.90 -18.06 11.20
CA ASP A 231 3.77 -18.97 11.94
C ASP A 231 3.91 -18.56 13.41
N HIS A 232 4.05 -17.26 13.68
CA HIS A 232 4.31 -16.73 15.02
C HIS A 232 3.53 -15.44 15.30
N VAL A 233 3.09 -15.30 16.55
CA VAL A 233 2.46 -14.07 17.07
C VAL A 233 3.37 -13.46 18.14
N VAL A 234 3.60 -12.17 18.06
CA VAL A 234 4.42 -11.41 19.01
C VAL A 234 3.61 -10.27 19.57
N GLN A 235 3.42 -10.26 20.90
CA GLN A 235 2.85 -9.11 21.58
C GLN A 235 3.96 -8.08 21.89
N VAL A 236 3.69 -6.82 21.57
CA VAL A 236 4.53 -5.66 21.88
C VAL A 236 3.72 -4.62 22.64
N LYS A 237 4.40 -3.62 23.21
CA LYS A 237 3.74 -2.56 23.97
C LYS A 237 2.94 -1.59 23.08
N SER A 238 3.43 -1.33 21.87
CA SER A 238 2.81 -0.39 20.93
C SER A 238 3.33 -0.69 19.52
N LEU A 239 2.44 -0.61 18.53
CA LEU A 239 2.81 -0.64 17.11
C LEU A 239 3.13 0.74 16.54
N GLY A 240 2.76 1.79 17.26
CA GLY A 240 2.91 3.15 16.78
C GLY A 240 1.96 4.15 17.40
N ASP A 241 1.90 5.31 16.75
CA ASP A 241 0.94 6.36 17.04
C ASP A 241 -0.16 6.35 15.97
N PRO A 242 -1.40 5.92 16.29
CA PRO A 242 -2.50 5.88 15.34
C PRO A 242 -2.92 7.27 14.85
N SER A 243 -2.61 8.35 15.57
CA SER A 243 -2.91 9.71 15.09
C SER A 243 -2.08 10.09 13.86
N LYS A 244 -0.95 9.41 13.65
CA LYS A 244 -0.03 9.61 12.50
C LYS A 244 -0.40 8.80 11.26
N ILE A 245 -1.56 8.14 11.25
CA ILE A 245 -2.15 7.64 10.00
C ILE A 245 -2.63 8.81 9.13
N VAL A 246 -2.93 9.97 9.72
CA VAL A 246 -3.20 11.22 8.99
C VAL A 246 -1.85 11.82 8.58
N SER A 247 -1.72 12.26 7.32
CA SER A 247 -0.52 12.95 6.83
C SER A 247 -0.87 14.39 6.45
N GLY A 248 0.09 15.32 6.42
CA GLY A 248 -0.22 16.70 5.97
C GLY A 248 -0.82 16.77 4.56
N THR A 249 -0.59 15.76 3.73
CA THR A 249 -1.25 15.63 2.43
C THR A 249 -2.72 15.29 2.52
N THR A 250 -3.25 14.76 3.63
CA THR A 250 -4.65 14.32 3.75
C THR A 250 -5.63 15.42 4.13
N GLU A 251 -5.17 16.67 4.17
CA GLU A 251 -6.05 17.82 4.36
C GLU A 251 -6.60 18.33 3.03
N VAL A 252 -7.79 18.94 3.10
CA VAL A 252 -8.36 19.70 1.98
C VAL A 252 -7.47 20.91 1.72
N THR A 253 -7.18 21.17 0.45
CA THR A 253 -6.36 22.33 0.08
C THR A 253 -7.08 23.64 0.39
N LYS A 254 -6.32 24.65 0.84
CA LYS A 254 -6.80 26.04 1.03
C LYS A 254 -6.36 26.97 -0.11
N SER A 255 -5.62 26.45 -1.10
CA SER A 255 -5.16 27.24 -2.25
C SER A 255 -6.35 27.51 -3.19
N PRO A 256 -6.66 28.79 -3.49
CA PRO A 256 -7.75 29.14 -4.41
C PRO A 256 -7.61 28.45 -5.77
N ASP A 257 -6.40 28.41 -6.33
CA ASP A 257 -6.15 27.78 -7.64
C ASP A 257 -6.44 26.28 -7.61
N ARG A 258 -6.03 25.60 -6.53
CA ARG A 258 -6.29 24.16 -6.37
C ARG A 258 -7.77 23.87 -6.12
N LEU A 259 -8.49 24.77 -5.46
CA LEU A 259 -9.94 24.67 -5.31
C LEU A 259 -10.65 24.88 -6.64
N LEU A 260 -10.22 25.85 -7.45
CA LEU A 260 -10.77 26.09 -8.79
C LEU A 260 -10.55 24.88 -9.71
N ILE A 261 -9.35 24.29 -9.69
CA ILE A 261 -9.07 23.05 -10.43
C ILE A 261 -10.03 21.94 -9.98
N ALA A 262 -10.24 21.77 -8.68
CA ALA A 262 -11.16 20.75 -8.15
C ALA A 262 -12.62 20.98 -8.60
N GLU A 263 -13.08 22.23 -8.60
CA GLU A 263 -14.39 22.62 -9.10
C GLU A 263 -14.55 22.33 -10.60
N TYR A 264 -13.56 22.71 -11.42
CA TYR A 264 -13.56 22.41 -12.85
C TYR A 264 -13.60 20.93 -13.15
N ILE A 265 -12.90 20.11 -12.36
CA ILE A 265 -12.95 18.66 -12.51
C ILE A 265 -14.34 18.12 -12.17
N ALA A 266 -14.98 18.62 -11.10
CA ALA A 266 -16.35 18.23 -10.75
C ALA A 266 -17.36 18.66 -11.83
N GLN A 267 -17.18 19.84 -12.42
CA GLN A 267 -17.99 20.31 -13.55
C GLN A 267 -17.76 19.43 -14.79
N PHE A 268 -16.52 19.09 -15.13
CA PHE A 268 -16.21 18.18 -16.23
C PHE A 268 -16.87 16.81 -16.06
N VAL A 269 -16.84 16.23 -14.86
CA VAL A 269 -17.49 14.92 -14.59
C VAL A 269 -18.99 14.99 -14.83
N GLU A 270 -19.63 16.13 -14.54
CA GLU A 270 -21.02 16.39 -14.90
C GLU A 270 -21.23 16.54 -16.40
N ASP A 271 -20.49 17.46 -17.04
CA ASP A 271 -20.66 17.81 -18.46
C ASP A 271 -20.33 16.64 -19.40
N ALA A 272 -19.40 15.78 -19.00
CA ALA A 272 -19.04 14.55 -19.71
C ALA A 272 -20.09 13.43 -19.56
N GLY A 273 -21.14 13.63 -18.76
CA GLY A 273 -22.19 12.63 -18.52
C GLY A 273 -21.72 11.44 -17.65
N ILE A 274 -20.61 11.60 -16.92
CA ILE A 274 -20.10 10.59 -15.98
C ILE A 274 -20.94 10.62 -14.70
N LEU A 275 -21.33 11.81 -14.23
CA LEU A 275 -22.20 11.98 -13.08
C LEU A 275 -23.64 11.54 -13.41
N LYS A 276 -23.94 10.27 -13.14
CA LYS A 276 -25.26 9.65 -13.31
C LYS A 276 -25.49 8.61 -12.22
N ASP A 277 -26.74 8.23 -12.01
CA ASP A 277 -27.06 7.25 -10.97
C ASP A 277 -26.30 5.93 -11.17
N GLY A 278 -25.74 5.40 -10.08
CA GLY A 278 -24.93 4.20 -10.09
C GLY A 278 -23.51 4.37 -10.61
N PHE A 279 -23.03 5.59 -10.86
CA PHE A 279 -21.63 5.81 -11.25
C PHE A 279 -20.64 5.45 -10.12
N SER A 280 -19.36 5.36 -10.45
CA SER A 280 -18.30 5.06 -9.51
C SER A 280 -17.12 6.01 -9.68
N PHE A 281 -16.49 6.37 -8.57
CA PHE A 281 -15.31 7.21 -8.63
C PHE A 281 -14.28 6.82 -7.59
N GLN A 282 -13.04 7.21 -7.82
CA GLN A 282 -12.00 7.12 -6.80
C GLN A 282 -11.70 8.49 -6.21
N ALA A 283 -11.89 8.63 -4.90
CA ALA A 283 -11.47 9.81 -4.17
C ALA A 283 -9.98 9.72 -3.85
N GLY A 284 -9.28 10.83 -4.07
CA GLY A 284 -7.91 10.93 -3.61
C GLY A 284 -7.83 11.23 -2.11
N ALA A 285 -6.66 10.96 -1.55
CA ALA A 285 -6.43 11.06 -0.12
C ALA A 285 -6.33 12.50 0.40
N GLY A 286 -6.25 13.50 -0.49
CA GLY A 286 -5.65 14.78 -0.13
C GLY A 286 -5.64 15.90 -1.17
N GLY A 287 -5.44 17.13 -0.71
CA GLY A 287 -5.22 18.31 -1.57
C GLY A 287 -6.35 18.56 -2.56
N THR A 288 -6.00 18.80 -3.84
CA THR A 288 -6.95 19.02 -4.94
C THR A 288 -7.90 17.83 -5.15
N THR A 289 -7.41 16.61 -5.00
CA THR A 289 -8.21 15.40 -5.23
C THR A 289 -9.27 15.17 -4.16
N LEU A 290 -9.01 15.60 -2.92
CA LEU A 290 -9.99 15.57 -1.83
C LEU A 290 -11.02 16.69 -1.99
N ALA A 291 -10.58 17.89 -2.38
CA ALA A 291 -11.48 19.00 -2.68
C ALA A 291 -12.46 18.65 -3.81
N PHE A 292 -12.00 17.94 -4.85
CA PHE A 292 -12.85 17.45 -5.93
C PHE A 292 -14.03 16.61 -5.41
N ALA A 293 -13.77 15.69 -4.47
CA ALA A 293 -14.82 14.85 -3.90
C ALA A 293 -15.90 15.67 -3.18
N LEU A 294 -15.54 16.79 -2.56
CA LEU A 294 -16.48 17.70 -1.90
C LEU A 294 -17.35 18.46 -2.90
N PHE A 295 -16.77 19.00 -3.98
CA PHE A 295 -17.57 19.62 -5.05
C PHE A 295 -18.49 18.61 -5.73
N LEU A 296 -18.01 17.38 -5.95
CA LEU A 296 -18.81 16.30 -6.50
C LEU A 296 -19.96 15.92 -5.56
N LYS A 297 -19.72 15.84 -4.24
CA LYS A 297 -20.75 15.60 -3.21
C LYS A 297 -21.91 16.59 -3.32
N GLU A 298 -21.63 17.88 -3.46
CA GLU A 298 -22.67 18.91 -3.60
C GLU A 298 -23.48 18.77 -4.89
N LYS A 299 -22.81 18.47 -6.02
CA LYS A 299 -23.49 18.18 -7.30
C LYS A 299 -24.37 16.94 -7.24
N MET A 300 -23.90 15.88 -6.57
CA MET A 300 -24.67 14.66 -6.33
C MET A 300 -25.94 14.96 -5.54
N LYS A 301 -25.85 15.73 -4.46
CA LYS A 301 -27.01 16.17 -3.67
C LYS A 301 -28.00 16.97 -4.50
N ALA A 302 -27.52 17.98 -5.22
CA ALA A 302 -28.38 18.88 -6.01
C ALA A 302 -29.19 18.15 -7.09
N LYS A 303 -28.66 17.03 -7.61
CA LYS A 303 -29.31 16.22 -8.67
C LYS A 303 -29.99 14.95 -8.16
N GLY A 304 -29.88 14.64 -6.87
CA GLY A 304 -30.37 13.36 -6.33
C GLY A 304 -29.66 12.14 -6.94
N ILE A 305 -28.38 12.26 -7.27
CA ILE A 305 -27.58 11.18 -7.89
C ILE A 305 -26.80 10.43 -6.82
N LYS A 306 -26.86 9.10 -6.88
CA LYS A 306 -26.12 8.22 -5.97
C LYS A 306 -25.02 7.46 -6.70
N ALA A 307 -23.84 7.37 -6.10
CA ALA A 307 -22.76 6.51 -6.59
C ALA A 307 -23.02 5.04 -6.21
N ARG A 308 -22.66 4.10 -7.09
CA ARG A 308 -22.70 2.68 -6.75
C ARG A 308 -21.57 2.30 -5.80
N PHE A 309 -20.39 2.85 -5.99
CA PHE A 309 -19.30 2.68 -5.04
C PHE A 309 -18.27 3.80 -5.17
N VAL A 310 -17.62 4.10 -4.04
CA VAL A 310 -16.43 4.96 -4.02
C VAL A 310 -15.21 4.11 -3.67
N ARG A 311 -14.19 4.20 -4.51
CA ARG A 311 -12.87 3.65 -4.22
C ARG A 311 -12.01 4.74 -3.56
N GLY A 312 -11.13 4.37 -2.66
CA GLY A 312 -10.10 5.29 -2.21
C GLY A 312 -9.39 4.77 -1.00
N GLY A 313 -8.59 5.64 -0.42
CA GLY A 313 -8.37 5.51 1.00
C GLY A 313 -9.39 6.34 1.75
N SER A 314 -10.11 5.72 2.67
CA SER A 314 -11.24 6.37 3.34
C SER A 314 -10.79 7.56 4.19
N THR A 315 -11.61 8.60 4.15
CA THR A 315 -11.51 9.80 5.00
C THR A 315 -12.90 10.06 5.57
N LYS A 316 -13.00 10.92 6.59
CA LYS A 316 -14.27 11.38 7.17
C LYS A 316 -15.28 11.84 6.12
N TYR A 317 -14.82 12.46 5.04
CA TYR A 317 -15.68 12.96 3.97
C TYR A 317 -16.34 11.83 3.17
N LEU A 318 -15.61 10.74 2.95
CA LEU A 318 -16.20 9.54 2.32
C LEU A 318 -17.17 8.84 3.26
N VAL A 319 -16.86 8.80 4.56
CA VAL A 319 -17.76 8.27 5.59
C VAL A 319 -19.07 9.05 5.59
N GLU A 320 -19.01 10.39 5.62
CA GLU A 320 -20.19 11.26 5.50
C GLU A 320 -20.99 10.96 4.24
N MET A 321 -20.34 10.79 3.07
CA MET A 321 -21.06 10.44 1.84
C MET A 321 -21.76 9.09 1.92
N LEU A 322 -21.17 8.10 2.59
CA LEU A 322 -21.81 6.81 2.82
C LEU A 322 -23.01 6.94 3.76
N GLU A 323 -22.85 7.63 4.88
CA GLU A 323 -23.88 7.78 5.91
C GLU A 323 -25.04 8.69 5.46
N GLU A 324 -24.77 9.67 4.58
CA GLU A 324 -25.79 10.48 3.89
C GLU A 324 -26.48 9.74 2.73
N GLY A 325 -26.07 8.51 2.43
CA GLY A 325 -26.67 7.70 1.36
C GLY A 325 -26.29 8.14 -0.06
N LEU A 326 -25.21 8.91 -0.23
CA LEU A 326 -24.70 9.35 -1.53
C LEU A 326 -23.88 8.28 -2.25
N THR A 327 -23.48 7.22 -1.55
CA THR A 327 -22.89 6.02 -2.16
C THR A 327 -23.48 4.76 -1.53
N ASP A 328 -23.62 3.67 -2.30
CA ASP A 328 -23.99 2.38 -1.70
C ASP A 328 -22.82 1.77 -0.91
N TYR A 329 -21.58 1.91 -1.40
CA TYR A 329 -20.40 1.26 -0.82
C TYR A 329 -19.18 2.18 -0.80
N ILE A 330 -18.34 2.01 0.22
CA ILE A 330 -16.92 2.39 0.19
C ILE A 330 -16.12 1.10 0.00
N LEU A 331 -15.30 1.06 -1.04
CA LEU A 331 -14.30 0.01 -1.25
C LEU A 331 -12.94 0.55 -0.82
N ASP A 332 -12.57 0.37 0.44
CA ASP A 332 -11.40 1.00 1.05
C ASP A 332 -10.11 0.23 0.77
N GLY A 333 -9.08 0.95 0.35
CA GLY A 333 -7.75 0.43 0.02
C GLY A 333 -6.68 0.81 1.02
N GLN A 334 -6.91 1.89 1.77
CA GLN A 334 -6.07 2.35 2.87
C GLN A 334 -6.82 3.42 3.65
N THR A 335 -7.15 3.19 4.91
CA THR A 335 -7.80 4.22 5.72
C THR A 335 -6.83 5.34 6.07
N PHE A 336 -7.26 6.60 5.93
CA PHE A 336 -6.40 7.79 6.10
C PHE A 336 -6.72 8.63 7.33
N ASP A 337 -7.81 8.36 8.03
CA ASP A 337 -8.13 8.96 9.32
C ASP A 337 -8.92 8.00 10.24
N LEU A 338 -9.06 8.38 11.51
CA LEU A 338 -9.72 7.55 12.51
C LEU A 338 -11.24 7.42 12.29
N GLU A 339 -11.82 8.35 11.52
CA GLU A 339 -13.24 8.29 11.18
C GLU A 339 -13.50 7.19 10.15
N GLY A 340 -12.63 7.06 9.15
CA GLY A 340 -12.63 5.90 8.26
C GLY A 340 -12.44 4.59 9.03
N VAL A 341 -11.56 4.55 10.04
CA VAL A 341 -11.33 3.35 10.86
C VAL A 341 -12.61 2.96 11.61
N ARG A 342 -13.26 3.94 12.27
CA ARG A 342 -14.56 3.74 12.94
C ARG A 342 -15.60 3.20 11.96
N SER A 343 -15.75 3.89 10.83
CA SER A 343 -16.76 3.56 9.83
C SER A 343 -16.56 2.15 9.27
N MET A 344 -15.33 1.71 9.00
CA MET A 344 -15.07 0.35 8.53
C MET A 344 -15.51 -0.72 9.53
N ARG A 345 -15.38 -0.45 10.83
CA ARG A 345 -15.82 -1.35 11.89
C ARG A 345 -17.34 -1.39 12.04
N GLU A 346 -18.01 -0.26 11.80
CA GLU A 346 -19.42 -0.06 12.17
C GLU A 346 -20.40 -0.11 10.98
N ASN A 347 -19.94 0.24 9.78
CA ASN A 347 -20.74 0.29 8.56
C ASN A 347 -20.45 -0.94 7.70
N ALA A 348 -21.42 -1.85 7.57
CA ALA A 348 -21.31 -3.05 6.72
C ALA A 348 -21.02 -2.76 5.24
N ASN A 349 -21.36 -1.56 4.77
CA ASN A 349 -21.09 -1.12 3.40
C ASN A 349 -19.73 -0.42 3.22
N HIS A 350 -18.95 -0.25 4.29
CA HIS A 350 -17.56 0.18 4.23
C HIS A 350 -16.65 -1.05 4.23
N VAL A 351 -16.32 -1.52 3.03
CA VAL A 351 -15.66 -2.80 2.79
C VAL A 351 -14.16 -2.61 2.61
N ASN A 352 -13.37 -3.33 3.41
CA ASN A 352 -11.93 -3.41 3.20
C ASN A 352 -11.59 -4.23 1.94
N THR A 353 -10.60 -3.78 1.18
CA THR A 353 -10.15 -4.46 -0.04
C THR A 353 -8.62 -4.60 -0.05
N SER A 354 -8.05 -5.12 -1.14
CA SER A 354 -6.60 -5.25 -1.28
C SER A 354 -6.15 -4.99 -2.71
N PRO A 355 -4.84 -4.83 -2.96
CA PRO A 355 -4.32 -4.80 -4.33
C PRO A 355 -4.71 -6.03 -5.16
N PHE A 356 -5.01 -7.18 -4.53
CA PHE A 356 -5.47 -8.38 -5.21
C PHE A 356 -6.71 -8.13 -6.06
N THR A 357 -7.71 -7.43 -5.51
CA THR A 357 -8.99 -7.16 -6.18
C THR A 357 -8.99 -5.80 -6.89
N SER A 358 -8.29 -4.82 -6.33
CA SER A 358 -8.29 -3.45 -6.87
C SER A 358 -7.37 -3.25 -8.06
N TYR A 359 -6.17 -3.83 -8.03
CA TYR A 359 -5.05 -3.42 -8.90
C TYR A 359 -4.26 -4.56 -9.54
N ASN A 360 -4.61 -5.82 -9.29
CA ASN A 360 -3.84 -6.97 -9.76
C ASN A 360 -4.10 -7.23 -11.25
N PHE A 361 -3.17 -6.79 -12.11
CA PHE A 361 -3.21 -7.05 -13.54
C PHE A 361 -3.13 -8.54 -13.88
N HIS A 362 -2.49 -9.35 -13.03
CA HIS A 362 -2.38 -10.81 -13.18
C HIS A 362 -3.49 -11.56 -12.41
N GLY A 363 -4.60 -10.87 -12.13
CA GLY A 363 -5.82 -11.44 -11.56
C GLY A 363 -6.86 -11.80 -12.62
N LYS A 364 -7.99 -12.36 -12.20
CA LYS A 364 -9.16 -12.62 -13.07
C LYS A 364 -9.98 -11.35 -13.35
N GLY A 365 -9.65 -10.26 -12.68
CA GLY A 365 -10.25 -8.95 -12.83
C GLY A 365 -9.54 -7.97 -11.90
N ASN A 366 -9.58 -6.69 -12.24
CA ASN A 366 -9.21 -5.59 -11.36
C ASN A 366 -10.32 -4.54 -11.43
N PHE A 367 -10.91 -4.16 -10.30
CA PHE A 367 -12.03 -3.23 -10.33
C PHE A 367 -11.61 -1.78 -10.60
N ALA A 368 -10.31 -1.47 -10.64
CA ALA A 368 -9.84 -0.19 -11.18
C ALA A 368 -10.37 0.06 -12.60
N SER A 369 -10.50 -0.99 -13.42
CA SER A 369 -11.14 -0.92 -14.74
C SER A 369 -12.67 -0.70 -14.74
N MET A 370 -13.31 -0.87 -13.58
CA MET A 370 -14.74 -0.66 -13.41
C MET A 370 -15.08 0.78 -13.01
N LEU A 371 -14.11 1.53 -12.49
CA LEU A 371 -14.27 2.92 -12.08
C LEU A 371 -14.65 3.80 -13.28
N ASP A 372 -15.66 4.64 -13.12
CA ASP A 372 -16.05 5.60 -14.16
C ASP A 372 -15.10 6.80 -14.20
N THR A 373 -14.63 7.27 -13.05
CA THR A 373 -13.63 8.35 -12.99
C THR A 373 -12.65 8.24 -11.83
N VAL A 374 -11.42 8.70 -12.05
CA VAL A 374 -10.42 8.88 -11.01
C VAL A 374 -9.69 10.20 -11.22
N VAL A 375 -9.42 10.89 -10.11
CA VAL A 375 -8.61 12.11 -10.10
C VAL A 375 -7.28 11.83 -9.41
N LEU A 376 -6.19 12.07 -10.12
CA LEU A 376 -4.83 11.85 -9.66
C LEU A 376 -4.05 13.17 -9.69
N GLY A 377 -2.99 13.26 -8.89
CA GLY A 377 -1.96 14.29 -9.05
C GLY A 377 -0.75 13.77 -9.81
N ALA A 378 0.13 14.67 -10.24
CA ALA A 378 1.47 14.33 -10.70
C ALA A 378 2.45 15.45 -10.35
N THR A 379 3.74 15.14 -10.28
CA THR A 379 4.79 16.15 -10.13
C THR A 379 5.09 16.83 -11.46
N GLU A 380 5.03 16.08 -12.56
CA GLU A 380 5.23 16.59 -13.91
C GLU A 380 4.36 15.80 -14.90
N VAL A 381 3.92 16.44 -15.98
CA VAL A 381 3.29 15.80 -17.14
C VAL A 381 3.89 16.37 -18.41
N ASP A 382 4.29 15.50 -19.33
CA ASP A 382 4.77 15.90 -20.65
C ASP A 382 3.64 16.06 -21.67
N ILE A 383 3.97 16.61 -22.85
CA ILE A 383 3.00 16.83 -23.95
C ILE A 383 2.42 15.54 -24.54
N ASN A 384 2.97 14.37 -24.17
CA ASN A 384 2.48 13.06 -24.58
C ASN A 384 1.67 12.39 -23.45
N PHE A 385 1.29 13.15 -22.42
CA PHE A 385 0.55 12.68 -21.24
C PHE A 385 1.30 11.61 -20.42
N ASN A 386 2.62 11.50 -20.55
CA ASN A 386 3.39 10.76 -19.56
C ASN A 386 3.48 11.60 -18.29
N ALA A 387 3.21 10.98 -17.14
CA ALA A 387 3.35 11.65 -15.86
C ALA A 387 4.51 11.08 -15.03
N ASN A 388 5.10 11.97 -14.25
CA ASN A 388 6.01 11.66 -13.17
C ASN A 388 5.28 11.86 -11.83
N VAL A 389 5.47 10.93 -10.89
CA VAL A 389 4.90 11.01 -9.54
C VAL A 389 5.91 10.68 -8.44
N VAL A 390 7.17 10.42 -8.82
CA VAL A 390 8.17 9.86 -7.90
C VAL A 390 9.27 10.86 -7.59
N SER A 391 9.75 11.59 -8.61
CA SER A 391 10.80 12.59 -8.44
C SER A 391 10.25 14.01 -8.47
N HIS A 392 10.96 14.89 -7.76
CA HIS A 392 10.76 16.34 -7.84
C HIS A 392 11.61 16.94 -8.97
N SER A 393 11.47 18.24 -9.19
CA SER A 393 12.25 19.01 -10.17
C SER A 393 13.76 19.02 -9.88
N ASP A 394 14.16 18.76 -8.62
CA ASP A 394 15.56 18.58 -8.22
C ASP A 394 16.09 17.15 -8.47
N GLY A 395 15.26 16.27 -9.05
CA GLY A 395 15.61 14.90 -9.40
C GLY A 395 15.56 13.90 -8.24
N TYR A 396 15.24 14.33 -7.02
CA TYR A 396 15.17 13.41 -5.88
C TYR A 396 13.84 12.66 -5.84
N LEU A 397 13.93 11.35 -5.58
CA LEU A 397 12.80 10.48 -5.24
C LEU A 397 12.26 10.89 -3.86
N LEU A 398 11.16 11.64 -3.85
CA LEU A 398 10.58 12.20 -2.62
C LEU A 398 9.11 11.84 -2.44
N HIS A 399 8.49 11.20 -3.44
CA HIS A 399 7.11 10.71 -3.37
C HIS A 399 7.03 9.21 -3.68
N GLY A 400 6.04 8.58 -3.05
CA GLY A 400 5.73 7.18 -3.32
C GLY A 400 4.95 6.99 -4.62
N ILE A 401 5.26 5.93 -5.36
CA ILE A 401 4.56 5.58 -6.62
C ILE A 401 3.10 5.16 -6.39
N GLY A 402 2.81 4.57 -5.22
CA GLY A 402 1.47 4.19 -4.79
C GLY A 402 0.70 3.31 -5.80
N GLY A 403 -0.60 3.54 -5.90
CA GLY A 403 -1.48 2.93 -6.89
C GLY A 403 -1.60 3.72 -8.19
N TRP A 404 -0.80 4.78 -8.39
CA TRP A 404 -1.02 5.78 -9.45
C TRP A 404 -1.16 5.15 -10.84
N GLN A 405 -0.18 4.33 -11.25
CA GLN A 405 -0.24 3.64 -12.55
C GLN A 405 -1.36 2.59 -12.62
N ASN A 406 -1.81 2.05 -11.48
CA ASN A 406 -2.94 1.10 -11.46
C ASN A 406 -4.29 1.81 -11.66
N CYS A 407 -4.39 3.08 -11.27
CA CYS A 407 -5.61 3.86 -11.43
C CYS A 407 -5.88 4.21 -12.91
N LEU A 408 -4.85 4.18 -13.77
CA LEU A 408 -4.96 4.46 -15.20
C LEU A 408 -5.88 3.48 -15.96
N PHE A 409 -6.29 2.38 -15.33
CA PHE A 409 -7.28 1.46 -15.90
C PHE A 409 -8.72 2.00 -15.81
N SER A 410 -8.98 3.04 -15.01
CA SER A 410 -10.29 3.72 -14.93
C SER A 410 -10.77 4.18 -16.30
N LYS A 411 -12.08 4.18 -16.53
CA LYS A 411 -12.69 4.60 -17.81
C LYS A 411 -12.33 6.04 -18.16
N CYS A 412 -12.32 6.92 -17.16
CA CYS A 412 -11.79 8.27 -17.25
C CYS A 412 -10.71 8.48 -16.18
N THR A 413 -9.55 8.98 -16.58
CA THR A 413 -8.46 9.36 -15.68
C THR A 413 -8.16 10.84 -15.88
N ILE A 414 -8.19 11.61 -14.78
CA ILE A 414 -7.99 13.05 -14.78
C ILE A 414 -6.73 13.36 -13.97
N LEU A 415 -5.80 14.12 -14.55
CA LEU A 415 -4.59 14.60 -13.88
C LEU A 415 -4.80 16.05 -13.42
N ALA A 416 -4.95 16.25 -12.12
CA ALA A 416 -5.17 17.54 -11.49
C ALA A 416 -3.83 18.20 -11.13
N ILE A 417 -3.34 19.08 -12.00
CA ILE A 417 -1.99 19.68 -11.87
C ILE A 417 -2.10 21.19 -12.09
N PRO A 418 -1.67 22.02 -11.13
CA PRO A 418 -1.49 23.45 -11.35
C PRO A 418 -0.42 23.70 -12.41
N SER A 419 -0.66 24.65 -13.32
CA SER A 419 0.32 25.02 -14.35
C SER A 419 1.51 25.82 -13.83
N PHE A 420 1.38 26.44 -12.64
CA PHE A 420 2.43 27.21 -11.95
C PHE A 420 2.18 27.24 -10.43
#